data_AF-A0A9P0ZHQ5-F1
#
_entry.id   AF-A0A9P0ZHQ5-F1
#
_cell.length_a   1.000
_cell.length_b   1.000
_cell.length_c   1.000
_cell.angle_alpha   90.00
_cell.angle_beta   90.00
_cell.angle_gamma   90.00
#
_symmetry.space_group_name_H-M   'P 1'
#
loop_
_entity.id
_entity.type
_entity.pdbx_description
1 polymer ?
#
loop_
_entity_poly.entity_id
_entity_poly.type
_entity_poly.pdbx_seq_one_letter_code
_entity_poly.pdbx_strand_id
1 'polypeptide(L)'
;MRLLFVSVSLKLFVGFFLNKCDGSDDYYVNATLVHSDPGAVCLTGKPASYYFDNGFSSGTRNWLVYLQGGGWCNNLQYCVKYAHDRNITIDLKPYNFRYILSNKEGENPDFFNRNKVMIRYCDGSSFTSDSPKTDEYNGTKLYF
;
A
#
# COMPACT_ATOMS: atom_id res chain seq x y z
N MET A 1 -65.10 -34.89 22.37
CA MET A 1 -63.72 -34.77 22.88
C MET A 1 -62.83 -35.77 22.16
N ARG A 2 -62.13 -35.33 21.10
CA ARG A 2 -60.94 -35.98 20.53
C ARG A 2 -60.11 -34.84 19.94
N LEU A 3 -59.16 -34.36 20.71
CA LEU A 3 -58.15 -33.39 20.28
C LEU A 3 -57.17 -34.12 19.35
N LEU A 4 -57.15 -33.74 18.08
CA LEU A 4 -56.08 -34.13 17.15
C LEU A 4 -54.90 -33.20 17.37
N PHE A 5 -53.84 -33.71 17.98
CA PHE A 5 -52.56 -33.00 18.08
C PHE A 5 -51.84 -33.09 16.73
N VAL A 6 -51.68 -31.95 16.04
CA VAL A 6 -50.75 -31.83 14.92
C VAL A 6 -49.36 -31.59 15.49
N SER A 7 -48.48 -32.58 15.36
CA SER A 7 -47.06 -32.44 15.70
C SER A 7 -46.37 -31.61 14.60
N VAL A 8 -46.05 -30.35 14.89
CA VAL A 8 -45.13 -29.54 14.07
C VAL A 8 -43.74 -29.72 14.66
N SER A 9 -42.91 -30.53 14.02
CA SER A 9 -41.50 -30.66 14.41
C SER A 9 -40.73 -29.42 13.95
N LEU A 10 -40.50 -28.48 14.88
CA LEU A 10 -39.60 -27.35 14.67
C LEU A 10 -38.16 -27.87 14.68
N LYS A 11 -37.61 -28.20 13.51
CA LYS A 11 -36.19 -28.50 13.36
C LYS A 11 -35.41 -27.19 13.46
N LEU A 12 -34.87 -26.91 14.64
CA LEU A 12 -33.94 -25.83 14.86
C LEU A 12 -32.62 -26.17 14.13
N PHE A 13 -32.46 -25.69 12.90
CA PHE A 13 -31.16 -25.67 12.24
C PHE A 13 -30.32 -24.58 12.92
N VAL A 14 -29.55 -24.96 13.94
CA VAL A 14 -28.41 -24.14 14.37
C VAL A 14 -27.34 -24.31 13.30
N GLY A 15 -27.50 -23.56 12.21
CA GLY A 15 -26.43 -23.34 11.26
C GLY A 15 -25.36 -22.54 11.98
N PHE A 16 -24.33 -23.23 12.47
CA PHE A 16 -23.03 -22.57 12.65
C PHE A 16 -22.58 -22.15 11.26
N PHE A 17 -22.99 -20.95 10.84
CA PHE A 17 -22.24 -20.21 9.86
C PHE A 17 -20.91 -19.90 10.53
N LEU A 18 -19.95 -20.82 10.38
CA LEU A 18 -18.57 -20.42 10.35
C LEU A 18 -18.48 -19.42 9.21
N ASN A 19 -18.66 -18.14 9.52
CA ASN A 19 -18.02 -17.11 8.73
C ASN A 19 -16.55 -17.51 8.77
N LYS A 20 -16.08 -18.18 7.73
CA LYS A 20 -14.68 -18.09 7.37
C LYS A 20 -14.45 -16.59 7.29
N CYS A 21 -13.79 -16.02 8.30
CA CYS A 21 -12.98 -14.86 8.04
C CYS A 21 -12.07 -15.33 6.93
N ASP A 22 -12.39 -14.95 5.70
CA ASP A 22 -11.58 -15.29 4.54
C ASP A 22 -10.17 -14.92 4.94
N GLY A 23 -9.31 -15.93 5.09
CA GLY A 23 -7.93 -15.69 5.42
C GLY A 23 -7.44 -14.72 4.36
N SER A 24 -6.94 -13.55 4.76
CA SER A 24 -6.33 -12.67 3.78
C SER A 24 -5.11 -13.43 3.27
N ASP A 25 -5.25 -14.14 2.15
CA ASP A 25 -4.13 -14.50 1.31
C ASP A 25 -3.38 -13.19 1.09
N ASP A 26 -2.27 -13.06 1.80
CA ASP A 26 -1.55 -11.80 1.85
C ASP A 26 -0.99 -11.52 0.46
N TYR A 27 -1.34 -10.35 -0.09
CA TYR A 27 -0.96 -9.97 -1.44
C TYR A 27 0.30 -9.11 -1.43
N TYR A 28 1.44 -9.73 -1.15
CA TYR A 28 2.72 -9.02 -1.08
C TYR A 28 3.31 -8.74 -2.46
N VAL A 29 3.65 -7.48 -2.71
CA VAL A 29 4.35 -7.02 -3.91
C VAL A 29 5.75 -6.56 -3.51
N ASN A 30 6.76 -6.92 -4.30
CA ASN A 30 8.14 -6.51 -4.07
C ASN A 30 8.39 -5.08 -4.59
N ALA A 31 9.32 -4.37 -3.93
CA ALA A 31 9.73 -3.06 -4.38
C ALA A 31 10.68 -3.14 -5.58
N THR A 32 10.58 -2.17 -6.47
CA THR A 32 11.51 -1.93 -7.59
C THR A 32 12.20 -0.59 -7.36
N LEU A 33 13.53 -0.59 -7.37
CA LEU A 33 14.35 0.62 -7.28
C LEU A 33 14.43 1.31 -8.64
N VAL A 34 14.42 2.65 -8.63
CA VAL A 34 14.62 3.46 -9.83
C VAL A 34 16.13 3.61 -10.06
N HIS A 35 16.64 2.96 -11.12
CA HIS A 35 18.05 3.04 -11.50
C HIS A 35 18.29 3.84 -12.79
N SER A 36 17.24 4.08 -13.57
CA SER A 36 17.33 4.78 -14.86
C SER A 36 17.56 6.28 -14.73
N ASP A 37 17.29 6.85 -13.55
CA ASP A 37 17.46 8.27 -13.25
C ASP A 37 18.25 8.41 -11.94
N PRO A 38 19.53 8.80 -11.99
CA PRO A 38 20.36 9.03 -10.81
C PRO A 38 19.87 10.16 -9.91
N GLY A 39 19.03 11.07 -10.42
CA GLY A 39 18.45 12.17 -9.63
C GLY A 39 17.21 11.76 -8.84
N ALA A 40 16.57 10.63 -9.19
CA ALA A 40 15.38 10.13 -8.52
C ALA A 40 15.75 9.42 -7.20
N VAL A 41 16.02 10.21 -6.16
CA VAL A 41 16.42 9.73 -4.83
C VAL A 41 15.42 10.15 -3.75
N CYS A 42 15.38 9.36 -2.69
CA CYS A 42 14.69 9.67 -1.45
C CYS A 42 15.43 10.75 -0.65
N LEU A 43 14.80 11.22 0.42
CA LEU A 43 15.26 12.31 1.29
C LEU A 43 16.72 12.18 1.75
N THR A 44 17.22 10.96 1.94
CA THR A 44 18.62 10.70 2.37
C THR A 44 19.49 10.11 1.26
N GLY A 45 19.12 10.29 -0.01
CA GLY A 45 19.93 9.94 -1.18
C GLY A 45 19.86 8.48 -1.66
N LYS A 46 19.11 7.60 -0.97
CA LYS A 46 18.83 6.25 -1.51
C LYS A 46 17.96 6.37 -2.78
N PRO A 47 18.09 5.48 -3.78
CA PRO A 47 17.22 5.53 -4.95
C PRO A 47 15.73 5.45 -4.58
N ALA A 48 14.89 6.21 -5.28
CA ALA A 48 13.44 6.13 -5.16
C ALA A 48 12.93 4.73 -5.55
N SER A 49 11.71 4.40 -5.14
CA SER A 49 11.14 3.08 -5.43
C SER A 49 9.63 3.09 -5.62
N TYR A 50 9.15 2.06 -6.30
CA TYR A 50 7.74 1.78 -6.49
C TYR A 50 7.46 0.28 -6.37
N TYR A 51 6.21 -0.07 -6.16
CA TYR A 51 5.73 -1.45 -6.16
C TYR A 51 4.81 -1.59 -7.36
N PHE A 52 5.09 -2.57 -8.22
CA PHE A 52 4.34 -2.78 -9.44
C PHE A 52 3.77 -4.19 -9.49
N ASP A 53 2.49 -4.25 -9.85
CA ASP A 53 1.77 -5.48 -10.08
C ASP A 53 0.97 -5.38 -11.38
N ASN A 54 1.03 -6.45 -12.17
CA ASN A 54 0.46 -6.49 -13.51
C ASN A 54 -1.06 -6.65 -13.43
N GLY A 55 -1.77 -5.87 -14.24
CA GLY A 55 -3.20 -6.08 -14.44
C GLY A 55 -3.48 -7.37 -15.20
N PHE A 56 -4.73 -7.82 -15.15
CA PHE A 56 -5.19 -9.03 -15.82
C PHE A 56 -6.55 -8.81 -16.50
N SER A 57 -6.90 -9.72 -17.42
CA SER A 57 -8.15 -9.65 -18.19
C SER A 57 -8.36 -8.27 -18.84
N SER A 58 -9.54 -7.66 -18.66
CA SER A 58 -9.88 -6.34 -19.19
C SER A 58 -9.12 -5.19 -18.52
N GLY A 59 -8.48 -5.40 -17.38
CA GLY A 59 -7.74 -4.38 -16.65
C GLY A 59 -6.31 -4.14 -17.14
N THR A 60 -5.78 -4.99 -18.04
CA THR A 60 -4.40 -4.89 -18.59
C THR A 60 -4.08 -3.56 -19.28
N ARG A 61 -5.09 -2.81 -19.75
CA ARG A 61 -4.92 -1.48 -20.38
C ARG A 61 -5.23 -0.30 -19.45
N ASN A 62 -5.63 -0.58 -18.21
CA ASN A 62 -5.99 0.42 -17.22
C ASN A 62 -4.94 0.47 -16.12
N TRP A 63 -4.68 1.65 -15.59
CA TRP A 63 -3.67 1.89 -14.57
C TRP A 63 -4.30 2.51 -13.33
N LEU A 64 -3.83 2.07 -12.16
CA LEU A 64 -4.05 2.71 -10.88
C LEU A 64 -2.68 3.08 -10.31
N VAL A 65 -2.44 4.40 -10.20
CA VAL A 65 -1.23 4.94 -9.57
C VAL A 65 -1.62 5.43 -8.18
N TYR A 66 -1.01 4.84 -7.15
CA TYR A 66 -1.25 5.17 -5.76
C TYR A 66 -0.04 5.88 -5.18
N LEU A 67 -0.25 7.10 -4.69
CA LEU A 67 0.76 7.88 -3.98
C LEU A 67 0.62 7.58 -2.49
N GLN A 68 1.63 6.94 -1.91
CA GLN A 68 1.64 6.70 -0.46
C GLN A 68 1.67 8.03 0.29
N GLY A 69 0.89 8.15 1.37
CA GLY A 69 0.93 9.32 2.24
C GLY A 69 2.09 9.31 3.23
N GLY A 70 2.32 10.44 3.88
CA GLY A 70 3.25 10.47 5.01
C GLY A 70 3.50 11.81 5.70
N GLY A 71 2.75 12.86 5.36
CA GLY A 71 3.06 14.20 5.87
C GLY A 71 4.40 14.70 5.34
N TRP A 72 4.96 15.74 5.93
CA TRP A 72 6.21 16.35 5.46
C TRP A 72 7.05 16.81 6.64
N CYS A 73 8.32 17.13 6.37
CA CYS A 73 9.19 17.81 7.32
C CYS A 73 9.42 19.26 6.86
N ASN A 74 9.59 20.19 7.82
CA ASN A 74 9.61 21.63 7.53
C ASN A 74 10.91 22.33 7.98
N ASN A 75 11.88 21.59 8.50
CA ASN A 75 13.21 22.09 8.83
C ASN A 75 14.22 20.94 8.82
N LEU A 76 15.50 21.24 8.62
CA LEU A 76 16.53 20.23 8.38
C LEU A 76 16.68 19.22 9.53
N GLN A 77 16.67 19.70 10.78
CA GLN A 77 16.75 18.83 11.96
C GLN A 77 15.58 17.85 12.00
N TYR A 78 14.36 18.34 11.76
CA TYR A 78 13.19 17.49 11.73
C TYR A 78 13.20 16.54 10.53
N CYS A 79 13.73 16.95 9.37
CA CYS A 79 13.84 16.09 8.19
C CYS A 79 14.77 14.89 8.41
N VAL A 80 15.92 15.09 9.07
CA VAL A 80 16.81 13.98 9.45
C VAL A 80 16.08 12.99 10.37
N LYS A 81 15.38 13.51 11.40
CA LYS A 81 14.58 12.66 12.29
C LYS A 81 13.44 11.94 11.55
N TYR A 82 12.73 12.66 10.68
CA TYR A 82 11.63 12.14 9.88
C TYR A 82 12.09 10.97 8.99
N ALA A 83 13.25 11.10 8.34
CA ALA A 83 13.81 10.03 7.53
C ALA A 83 14.04 8.72 8.32
N HIS A 84 14.52 8.85 9.56
CA HIS A 84 14.70 7.73 10.46
C HIS A 84 13.34 7.15 10.92
N ASP A 85 12.45 7.97 11.46
CA ASP A 85 11.16 7.55 11.99
C ASP A 85 10.25 6.92 10.91
N ARG A 86 10.40 7.34 9.65
CA ARG A 86 9.69 6.79 8.49
C ARG A 86 10.40 5.63 7.79
N ASN A 87 11.50 5.14 8.35
CA ASN A 87 12.23 4.01 7.76
C ASN A 87 12.63 4.27 6.30
N ILE A 88 13.00 5.52 5.97
CA ILE A 88 13.51 5.88 4.63
C ILE A 88 14.95 5.36 4.45
N THR A 89 15.70 5.25 5.55
CA THR A 89 17.10 4.84 5.56
C THR A 89 17.33 3.32 5.55
N ILE A 90 16.29 2.51 5.82
CA ILE A 90 16.41 1.04 5.87
C ILE A 90 16.19 0.40 4.50
N ASP A 91 16.34 -0.91 4.41
CA ASP A 91 16.11 -1.66 3.18
C ASP A 91 14.61 -1.88 2.93
N LEU A 92 14.25 -1.89 1.64
CA LEU A 92 12.87 -2.03 1.20
C LEU A 92 12.34 -3.42 1.51
N LYS A 93 11.08 -3.46 1.96
CA LYS A 93 10.36 -4.70 2.26
C LYS A 93 9.19 -4.85 1.29
N PRO A 94 8.73 -6.10 1.03
CA PRO A 94 7.49 -6.32 0.31
C PRO A 94 6.32 -5.60 1.01
N TYR A 95 5.37 -5.10 0.23
CA TYR A 95 4.21 -4.37 0.73
C TYR A 95 2.93 -5.17 0.44
N ASN A 96 2.06 -5.33 1.44
CA ASN A 96 0.79 -6.04 1.30
C ASN A 96 -0.23 -5.11 0.63
N PHE A 97 -0.59 -5.40 -0.61
CA PHE A 97 -1.59 -4.66 -1.37
C PHE A 97 -3.00 -5.03 -0.88
N ARG A 98 -3.66 -4.07 -0.21
CA ARG A 98 -5.00 -4.23 0.36
C ARG A 98 -5.91 -3.10 -0.09
N TYR A 99 -7.21 -3.22 0.19
CA TYR A 99 -8.21 -2.19 -0.14
C TYR A 99 -8.17 -1.85 -1.63
N ILE A 100 -8.00 -0.57 -1.99
CA ILE A 100 -7.94 -0.11 -3.39
C ILE A 100 -6.82 -0.75 -4.22
N LEU A 101 -5.80 -1.33 -3.59
CA LEU A 101 -4.73 -2.07 -4.27
C LEU A 101 -4.97 -3.59 -4.31
N SER A 102 -5.97 -4.11 -3.59
CA SER A 102 -6.30 -5.53 -3.56
C SER A 102 -6.62 -6.06 -4.95
N ASN A 103 -6.24 -7.31 -5.24
CA ASN A 103 -6.62 -8.02 -6.47
C ASN A 103 -7.91 -8.85 -6.30
N LYS A 104 -8.52 -8.81 -5.12
CA LYS A 104 -9.79 -9.46 -4.83
C LYS A 104 -10.94 -8.54 -5.21
N GLU A 105 -11.80 -8.97 -6.12
CA GLU A 105 -12.98 -8.22 -6.55
C GLU A 105 -13.91 -7.87 -5.37
N GLY A 106 -14.04 -8.76 -4.38
CA GLY A 106 -14.83 -8.50 -3.18
C GLY A 106 -14.29 -7.39 -2.27
N GLU A 107 -12.99 -7.08 -2.34
CA GLU A 107 -12.38 -5.96 -1.60
C GLU A 107 -12.22 -4.71 -2.46
N ASN A 108 -12.07 -4.88 -3.78
CA ASN A 108 -11.76 -3.83 -4.74
C ASN A 108 -12.58 -4.00 -6.04
N PRO A 109 -13.90 -3.78 -6.00
CA PRO A 109 -14.78 -4.10 -7.13
C PRO A 109 -14.44 -3.31 -8.41
N ASP A 110 -13.89 -2.10 -8.26
CA ASP A 110 -13.68 -1.18 -9.38
C ASP A 110 -12.30 -1.33 -10.06
N PHE A 111 -11.29 -1.77 -9.31
CA PHE A 111 -9.89 -1.70 -9.74
C PHE A 111 -9.09 -3.02 -9.56
N PHE A 112 -9.72 -4.11 -9.10
CA PHE A 112 -9.01 -5.34 -8.75
C PHE A 112 -8.10 -5.90 -9.85
N ASN A 113 -8.50 -5.75 -11.11
CA ASN A 113 -7.80 -6.31 -12.27
C ASN A 113 -6.87 -5.33 -13.02
N ARG A 114 -6.74 -4.08 -12.56
CA ARG A 114 -5.89 -3.06 -13.22
C ARG A 114 -4.42 -3.28 -12.94
N ASN A 115 -3.56 -2.69 -13.79
CA ASN A 115 -2.15 -2.51 -13.44
C ASN A 115 -2.06 -1.57 -12.23
N LYS A 116 -1.28 -1.94 -11.22
CA LYS A 116 -1.17 -1.17 -9.97
C LYS A 116 0.27 -0.78 -9.74
N VAL A 117 0.47 0.51 -9.54
CA VAL A 117 1.75 1.09 -9.14
C VAL A 117 1.54 1.82 -7.84
N MET A 118 2.22 1.40 -6.78
CA MET A 118 2.32 2.16 -5.54
C MET A 118 3.67 2.86 -5.49
N ILE A 119 3.68 4.19 -5.53
CA ILE A 119 4.92 4.96 -5.38
C ILE A 119 5.23 5.04 -3.88
N ARG A 120 6.42 4.58 -3.47
CA ARG A 120 6.86 4.68 -2.09
C ARG A 120 7.10 6.15 -1.76
N TYR A 121 6.51 6.62 -0.68
CA TYR A 121 6.73 7.97 -0.20
C TYR A 121 8.04 8.04 0.60
N CYS A 122 9.00 8.80 0.10
CA CYS A 122 10.32 8.89 0.73
C CYS A 122 11.04 10.24 0.56
N ASP A 123 10.40 11.26 -0.01
CA ASP A 123 10.96 12.60 -0.24
C ASP A 123 10.79 13.53 0.97
N GLY A 124 9.79 13.30 1.82
CA GLY A 124 9.47 14.18 2.96
C GLY A 124 8.90 15.55 2.56
N SER A 125 8.52 15.73 1.29
CA SER A 125 8.12 17.00 0.67
C SER A 125 6.77 16.91 -0.07
N SER A 126 5.96 15.91 0.26
CA SER A 126 4.60 15.68 -0.27
C SER A 126 4.54 15.55 -1.80
N PHE A 127 5.59 15.03 -2.44
CA PHE A 127 5.73 14.94 -3.90
C PHE A 127 5.74 16.29 -4.61
N THR A 128 6.14 17.37 -3.92
CA THR A 128 6.08 18.73 -4.49
C THR A 128 7.43 19.38 -4.75
N SER A 129 8.53 18.81 -4.24
CA SER A 129 9.84 19.42 -4.39
C SER A 129 10.56 18.92 -5.63
N ASP A 130 11.36 19.81 -6.20
CA ASP A 130 12.17 19.65 -7.40
C ASP A 130 13.55 20.31 -7.23
N SER A 131 14.03 20.42 -5.98
CA SER A 131 15.23 21.18 -5.67
C SER A 131 16.45 20.57 -6.34
N PRO A 132 17.18 21.32 -7.20
CA PRO A 132 18.41 20.82 -7.79
C PRO A 132 19.58 20.83 -6.79
N LYS A 133 19.37 21.34 -5.58
CA LYS A 133 20.39 21.49 -4.53
C LYS A 133 20.08 20.59 -3.36
N THR A 134 21.15 20.10 -2.74
CA THR A 134 21.08 19.37 -1.47
C THR A 134 21.33 20.30 -0.30
N ASP A 135 20.60 20.09 0.79
CA ASP A 135 20.92 20.67 2.09
C ASP A 135 21.74 19.69 2.94
N GLU A 136 22.33 20.18 4.02
CA GLU A 136 23.08 19.34 4.95
C GLU A 136 22.79 19.73 6.40
N TYR A 137 22.61 18.72 7.26
CA TYR A 137 22.49 18.91 8.69
C TYR A 137 23.22 17.80 9.44
N ASN A 138 24.17 18.18 10.30
CA ASN A 138 25.03 17.26 11.05
C ASN A 138 25.65 16.15 10.18
N GLY A 139 26.17 16.51 9.00
CA GLY A 139 26.80 15.56 8.06
C GLY A 139 25.82 14.68 7.27
N THR A 140 24.51 14.83 7.47
CA THR A 140 23.49 14.15 6.66
C THR A 140 23.06 15.07 5.53
N LYS A 141 23.29 14.63 4.28
CA LYS A 141 22.77 15.32 3.10
C LYS A 141 21.30 15.01 2.89
N LEU A 142 20.52 16.03 2.58
CA LEU A 142 19.09 15.96 2.32
C LEU A 142 18.80 16.37 0.87
N TYR A 143 17.94 15.58 0.23
CA TYR A 143 17.46 15.77 -1.14
C TYR A 143 15.95 16.02 -1.04
N PHE A 144 15.46 17.05 -1.73
CA PHE A 144 14.04 17.42 -1.70
C PHE A 144 13.46 17.45 -3.09
#